data_AF-A0A7D4Y682-F1
#
_entry.id   AF-A0A7D4Y682-F1
#
_cell.length_a   1.000
_cell.length_b   1.000
_cell.length_c   1.000
_cell.angle_alpha   90.00
_cell.angle_beta   90.00
_cell.angle_gamma   90.00
#
_symmetry.space_group_name_H-M   'P 1'
#
loop_
_entity.id
_entity.type
_entity.pdbx_description
1 polymer ?
#
loop_
_entity_poly.entity_id
_entity_poly.type
_entity_poly.pdbx_seq_one_letter_code
_entity_poly.pdbx_strand_id
1 'polypeptide(L)'
;MGLLSRLFGGGSASESGSQDRSQSPPDIVLDEPLDGAFVHGEFQGERVTFEAESSPNGQWKGLYGRTAMREDTPIVLLSEDEEVQHAFTVTRAENVAVANSGHVAVTDIGEANNQSLGGTFDVVAPDGQPCIEHEFDANIWECAITEGGRYASTATHNPDRAVYVFDIEAGDLQTRFETPNLNSPAQEFGTQNGETVLYLLDGDEQYRGIDLDGTTVWRSQRLEKQDRIDDLLAESEEVSPEESIDLLEEAYQLTNDENETKTIANRLADAHWKASKRIRKEHGDTDEWWSHLNQAKQYYYEIESWYDGRKGVAKVARKQAKYHLKQGNENTALQLLQEIATLEDEYGTQLLTDADKEKIQSLS
;
A
#
# COMPACT_ATOMS: atom_id res chain seq x y z
N MET A 1 0.74 -12.97 -26.60
CA MET A 1 0.18 -12.89 -27.98
C MET A 1 -0.86 -11.80 -27.93
N GLY A 2 -0.54 -10.66 -28.52
CA GLY A 2 -1.34 -9.45 -28.37
C GLY A 2 -2.78 -9.55 -28.86
N LEU A 3 -3.67 -8.71 -28.33
CA LEU A 3 -5.09 -8.60 -28.67
C LEU A 3 -5.27 -8.33 -30.17
N LEU A 4 -4.38 -7.51 -30.77
CA LEU A 4 -4.29 -7.32 -32.22
C LEU A 4 -4.00 -8.63 -32.98
N SER A 5 -3.17 -9.53 -32.44
CA SER A 5 -2.85 -10.82 -33.09
C SER A 5 -3.99 -11.85 -32.97
N ARG A 6 -4.83 -11.72 -31.93
CA ARG A 6 -6.03 -12.53 -31.71
C ARG A 6 -7.22 -12.06 -32.55
N LEU A 7 -7.36 -10.74 -32.72
CA LEU A 7 -8.34 -10.16 -33.63
C LEU A 7 -8.00 -10.47 -35.11
N PHE A 8 -6.73 -10.44 -35.51
CA PHE A 8 -6.35 -10.56 -36.93
C PHE A 8 -5.70 -11.88 -37.36
N GLY A 9 -5.59 -12.88 -36.48
CA GLY A 9 -5.10 -14.21 -36.84
C GLY A 9 -3.66 -14.23 -37.37
N GLY A 10 -2.70 -14.49 -36.47
CA GLY A 10 -1.30 -14.70 -36.84
C GLY A 10 -1.10 -15.94 -37.72
N GLY A 11 -1.11 -15.76 -39.05
CA GLY A 11 -0.78 -16.78 -40.03
C GLY A 11 0.57 -16.52 -40.70
N SER A 12 1.52 -17.43 -40.48
CA SER A 12 2.74 -17.51 -41.29
C SER A 12 2.38 -17.81 -42.76
N ALA A 13 3.10 -17.15 -43.68
CA ALA A 13 2.76 -17.02 -45.08
C ALA A 13 2.71 -18.35 -45.87
N SER A 14 1.59 -18.57 -46.58
CA SER A 14 1.57 -19.19 -47.91
C SER A 14 0.29 -18.78 -48.65
N GLU A 15 0.45 -18.48 -49.94
CA GLU A 15 -0.44 -17.71 -50.82
C GLU A 15 -1.85 -18.27 -51.11
N SER A 16 -2.70 -17.33 -51.54
CA SER A 16 -3.84 -17.44 -52.47
C SER A 16 -5.25 -17.56 -51.87
N GLY A 17 -6.08 -16.56 -52.20
CA GLY A 17 -7.53 -16.60 -51.98
C GLY A 17 -8.05 -15.37 -51.24
N SER A 18 -8.38 -14.32 -51.98
CA SER A 18 -9.23 -13.23 -51.52
C SER A 18 -10.58 -13.78 -51.04
N GLN A 19 -10.76 -13.88 -49.73
CA GLN A 19 -12.07 -13.93 -49.11
C GLN A 19 -12.09 -12.90 -47.99
N ASP A 20 -12.89 -11.88 -48.24
CA ASP A 20 -13.44 -10.93 -47.29
C ASP A 20 -14.01 -11.71 -46.09
N ARG A 21 -13.21 -11.85 -45.03
CA ARG A 21 -13.67 -12.38 -43.74
C ARG A 21 -14.17 -11.17 -42.95
N SER A 22 -15.41 -10.77 -43.23
CA SER A 22 -16.20 -10.10 -42.19
C SER A 22 -16.23 -11.07 -41.00
N GLN A 23 -15.57 -10.71 -39.90
CA GLN A 23 -15.68 -11.47 -38.66
C GLN A 23 -17.16 -11.58 -38.33
N SER A 24 -17.71 -12.80 -38.35
CA SER A 24 -19.04 -13.02 -37.78
C SER A 24 -18.97 -12.62 -36.29
N PRO A 25 -19.98 -11.93 -35.74
CA PRO A 25 -20.00 -11.63 -34.32
C PRO A 25 -19.81 -12.94 -33.54
N PRO A 26 -19.05 -12.93 -32.43
CA PRO A 26 -18.82 -14.12 -31.64
C PRO A 26 -20.16 -14.74 -31.24
N ASP A 27 -20.26 -16.07 -31.38
CA ASP A 27 -21.46 -16.84 -31.06
C ASP A 27 -21.69 -16.81 -29.54
N ILE A 28 -22.52 -15.88 -29.10
CA ILE A 28 -22.86 -15.67 -27.69
C ILE A 28 -24.38 -15.72 -27.49
N VAL A 29 -24.78 -16.49 -26.49
CA VAL A 29 -26.18 -16.61 -26.05
C VAL A 29 -26.20 -16.42 -24.54
N LEU A 30 -26.85 -15.37 -24.06
CA LEU A 30 -26.99 -15.11 -22.64
C LEU A 30 -28.31 -15.67 -22.11
N ASP A 31 -28.29 -16.23 -20.91
CA ASP A 31 -29.49 -16.67 -20.21
C ASP A 31 -30.12 -15.49 -19.47
N GLU A 32 -31.42 -15.28 -19.67
CA GLU A 32 -32.19 -14.32 -18.88
C GLU A 32 -32.48 -14.85 -17.46
N PRO A 33 -32.56 -13.97 -16.43
CA PRO A 33 -32.39 -12.51 -16.50
C PRO A 33 -30.92 -12.08 -16.34
N LEU A 34 -30.57 -10.92 -16.92
CA LEU A 34 -29.20 -10.38 -16.86
C LEU A 34 -28.95 -9.48 -15.65
N ASP A 35 -29.91 -9.30 -14.75
CA ASP A 35 -29.83 -8.38 -13.60
C ASP A 35 -29.09 -8.93 -12.37
N GLY A 36 -28.64 -10.19 -12.43
CA GLY A 36 -27.87 -10.85 -11.37
C GLY A 36 -26.41 -10.40 -11.27
N ALA A 37 -25.81 -10.63 -10.09
CA ALA A 37 -24.36 -10.46 -9.87
C ALA A 37 -23.52 -11.44 -10.71
N PHE A 38 -24.11 -12.60 -11.04
CA PHE A 38 -23.56 -13.55 -11.98
C PHE A 38 -24.55 -13.75 -13.11
N VAL A 39 -24.07 -13.63 -14.35
CA VAL A 39 -24.82 -13.92 -15.57
C VAL A 39 -24.33 -15.25 -16.12
N HIS A 40 -25.22 -16.07 -16.64
CA HIS A 40 -24.84 -17.31 -17.30
C HIS A 40 -25.11 -17.23 -18.80
N GLY A 41 -24.34 -17.95 -19.59
CA GLY A 41 -24.57 -18.01 -21.03
C GLY A 41 -23.70 -19.06 -21.69
N GLU A 42 -23.80 -19.12 -23.01
CA GLU A 42 -22.92 -19.89 -23.88
C GLU A 42 -22.06 -18.94 -24.72
N PHE A 43 -20.77 -19.20 -24.79
CA PHE A 43 -19.83 -18.51 -25.67
C PHE A 43 -19.10 -19.56 -26.51
N GLN A 44 -19.23 -19.49 -27.83
CA GLN A 44 -18.69 -20.50 -28.76
C GLN A 44 -19.16 -21.94 -28.44
N GLY A 45 -20.43 -22.07 -28.04
CA GLY A 45 -21.06 -23.36 -27.68
C GLY A 45 -20.67 -23.91 -26.31
N GLU A 46 -20.01 -23.10 -25.48
CA GLU A 46 -19.47 -23.50 -24.19
C GLU A 46 -20.10 -22.72 -23.05
N ARG A 47 -20.46 -23.40 -21.96
CA ARG A 47 -21.11 -22.75 -20.81
C ARG A 47 -20.13 -21.86 -20.05
N VAL A 48 -20.50 -20.60 -19.85
CA VAL A 48 -19.71 -19.60 -19.12
C VAL A 48 -20.56 -18.94 -18.04
N THR A 49 -19.92 -18.63 -16.91
CA THR A 49 -20.45 -17.72 -15.88
C THR A 49 -19.68 -16.42 -15.99
N PHE A 50 -20.41 -15.31 -16.06
CA PHE A 50 -19.87 -13.98 -16.17
C PHE A 50 -20.08 -13.22 -14.86
N GLU A 51 -19.10 -12.41 -14.50
CA GLU A 51 -19.33 -11.25 -13.63
C GLU A 51 -19.70 -10.05 -14.49
N ALA A 52 -20.40 -9.10 -13.87
CA ALA A 52 -20.93 -7.94 -14.54
C ALA A 52 -20.41 -6.65 -13.91
N GLU A 53 -20.03 -5.72 -14.77
CA GLU A 53 -19.67 -4.35 -14.40
C GLU A 53 -20.57 -3.38 -15.18
N SER A 54 -21.09 -2.36 -14.50
CA SER A 54 -21.97 -1.37 -15.12
C SER A 54 -21.27 -0.03 -15.24
N SER A 55 -21.47 0.66 -16.37
CA SER A 55 -21.06 2.04 -16.48
C SER A 55 -21.77 2.92 -15.44
N PRO A 56 -21.15 4.03 -14.99
CA PRO A 56 -21.75 4.94 -14.00
C PRO A 56 -23.16 5.44 -14.33
N ASN A 57 -23.48 5.66 -15.61
CA ASN A 57 -24.81 6.09 -16.06
C ASN A 57 -25.82 4.93 -16.27
N GLY A 58 -25.40 3.68 -16.06
CA GLY A 58 -26.21 2.47 -16.24
C GLY A 58 -26.52 2.08 -17.69
N GLN A 59 -26.01 2.79 -18.70
CA GLN A 59 -26.34 2.54 -20.11
C GLN A 59 -25.52 1.43 -20.75
N TRP A 60 -24.41 1.05 -20.12
CA TRP A 60 -23.53 0.01 -20.60
C TRP A 60 -23.28 -1.01 -19.52
N LYS A 61 -23.19 -2.28 -19.93
CA LYS A 61 -22.86 -3.39 -19.05
C LYS A 61 -21.79 -4.26 -19.69
N GLY A 62 -20.64 -4.33 -19.05
CA GLY A 62 -19.57 -5.25 -19.39
C GLY A 62 -19.79 -6.58 -18.67
N LEU A 63 -19.72 -7.69 -19.40
CA LEU A 63 -19.69 -9.03 -18.84
C LEU A 63 -18.32 -9.65 -19.10
N TYR A 64 -17.73 -10.28 -18.09
CA TYR A 64 -16.43 -10.95 -18.24
C TYR A 64 -16.44 -12.33 -17.59
N GLY A 65 -15.98 -13.32 -18.35
CA GLY A 65 -16.09 -14.72 -17.98
C GLY A 65 -15.18 -15.12 -16.82
N ARG A 66 -15.74 -15.69 -15.75
CA ARG A 66 -14.96 -16.36 -14.71
C ARG A 66 -14.82 -17.84 -15.08
N THR A 67 -13.87 -18.16 -15.95
CA THR A 67 -13.54 -19.56 -16.26
C THR A 67 -12.17 -19.93 -15.69
N ALA A 68 -12.17 -20.73 -14.61
CA ALA A 68 -11.01 -21.03 -13.78
C ALA A 68 -9.82 -21.72 -14.48
N MET A 69 -9.92 -22.07 -15.77
CA MET A 69 -8.97 -22.96 -16.46
C MET A 69 -8.81 -22.70 -17.97
N ARG A 70 -9.29 -21.56 -18.51
CA ARG A 70 -9.21 -21.26 -19.95
C ARG A 70 -8.30 -20.10 -20.27
N GLU A 71 -7.65 -20.19 -21.42
CA GLU A 71 -6.73 -19.18 -21.97
C GLU A 71 -7.44 -18.18 -22.91
N ASP A 72 -8.78 -18.18 -22.93
CA ASP A 72 -9.64 -17.31 -23.74
C ASP A 72 -10.90 -16.93 -22.94
N THR A 73 -10.74 -15.96 -22.04
CA THR A 73 -11.81 -15.36 -21.24
C THR A 73 -12.64 -14.40 -22.10
N PRO A 74 -13.94 -14.64 -22.31
CA PRO A 74 -14.79 -13.73 -23.07
C PRO A 74 -15.10 -12.45 -22.30
N ILE A 75 -15.01 -11.32 -23.00
CA ILE A 75 -15.50 -10.01 -22.59
C ILE A 75 -16.61 -9.60 -23.54
N VAL A 76 -17.73 -9.12 -23.00
CA VAL A 76 -18.95 -8.79 -23.75
C VAL A 76 -19.40 -7.41 -23.31
N LEU A 77 -19.70 -6.54 -24.27
CA LEU A 77 -20.34 -5.27 -23.99
C LEU A 77 -21.82 -5.32 -24.41
N LEU A 78 -22.69 -5.01 -23.46
CA LEU A 78 -24.12 -4.85 -23.67
C LEU A 78 -24.51 -3.36 -23.60
N SER A 79 -25.49 -2.97 -24.41
CA SER A 79 -26.18 -1.69 -24.29
C SER A 79 -27.27 -1.72 -23.21
N GLU A 80 -27.92 -0.58 -22.98
CA GLU A 80 -29.04 -0.41 -22.02
C GLU A 80 -30.20 -1.38 -22.29
N ASP A 81 -30.48 -1.66 -23.57
CA ASP A 81 -31.49 -2.62 -24.01
C ASP A 81 -31.01 -4.09 -23.97
N GLU A 82 -29.89 -4.37 -23.28
CA GLU A 82 -29.29 -5.71 -23.15
C GLU A 82 -28.83 -6.37 -24.48
N GLU A 83 -28.74 -5.58 -25.56
CA GLU A 83 -28.21 -6.04 -26.84
C GLU A 83 -26.67 -6.12 -26.82
N VAL A 84 -26.13 -7.23 -27.33
CA VAL A 84 -24.69 -7.42 -27.50
C VAL A 84 -24.18 -6.48 -28.59
N GLN A 85 -23.34 -5.53 -28.19
CA GLN A 85 -22.71 -4.56 -29.11
C GLN A 85 -21.42 -5.14 -29.69
N HIS A 86 -20.59 -5.72 -28.84
CA HIS A 86 -19.41 -6.48 -29.27
C HIS A 86 -18.99 -7.50 -28.22
N ALA A 87 -18.14 -8.44 -28.61
CA ALA A 87 -17.45 -9.33 -27.71
C ALA A 87 -16.05 -9.66 -28.24
N PHE A 88 -15.10 -9.89 -27.33
CA PHE A 88 -13.73 -10.26 -27.63
C PHE A 88 -13.20 -11.22 -26.54
N THR A 89 -11.98 -11.71 -26.70
CA THR A 89 -11.34 -12.56 -25.70
C THR A 89 -10.02 -11.99 -25.23
N VAL A 90 -9.76 -12.13 -23.94
CA VAL A 90 -8.45 -11.94 -23.30
C VAL A 90 -7.98 -13.28 -22.72
N THR A 91 -6.74 -13.40 -22.26
CA THR A 91 -6.29 -14.67 -21.66
C THR A 91 -7.01 -14.93 -20.36
N ARG A 92 -6.88 -14.02 -19.40
CA ARG A 92 -7.50 -14.15 -18.08
C ARG A 92 -7.79 -12.76 -17.52
N ALA A 93 -9.03 -12.35 -17.63
CA ALA A 93 -9.48 -11.09 -17.06
C ALA A 93 -9.48 -11.16 -15.53
N GLU A 94 -8.74 -10.27 -14.89
CA GLU A 94 -8.91 -10.03 -13.46
C GLU A 94 -10.06 -9.06 -13.21
N ASN A 95 -9.96 -7.88 -13.80
CA ASN A 95 -10.79 -6.72 -13.54
C ASN A 95 -11.21 -6.06 -14.85
N VAL A 96 -12.39 -5.45 -14.84
CA VAL A 96 -12.99 -4.75 -15.98
C VAL A 96 -13.63 -3.47 -15.48
N ALA A 97 -13.48 -2.38 -16.22
CA ALA A 97 -14.16 -1.12 -15.98
C ALA A 97 -14.84 -0.62 -17.26
N VAL A 98 -16.04 -0.05 -17.13
CA VAL A 98 -16.86 0.38 -18.27
C VAL A 98 -17.20 1.87 -18.17
N ALA A 99 -16.88 2.64 -19.21
CA ALA A 99 -17.21 4.06 -19.28
C ALA A 99 -18.64 4.31 -19.80
N ASN A 100 -19.18 5.49 -19.54
CA ASN A 100 -20.47 5.94 -20.09
C ASN A 100 -20.44 6.09 -21.62
N SER A 101 -19.25 6.20 -22.21
CA SER A 101 -19.06 6.19 -23.66
C SER A 101 -19.10 4.78 -24.24
N GLY A 102 -19.12 3.72 -23.42
CA GLY A 102 -19.06 2.32 -23.84
C GLY A 102 -17.64 1.78 -24.02
N HIS A 103 -16.60 2.55 -23.68
CA HIS A 103 -15.24 2.02 -23.65
C HIS A 103 -15.09 1.02 -22.51
N VAL A 104 -14.34 -0.04 -22.76
CA VAL A 104 -14.09 -1.13 -21.79
C VAL A 104 -12.60 -1.21 -21.54
N ALA A 105 -12.19 -1.03 -20.28
CA ALA A 105 -10.83 -1.30 -19.81
C ALA A 105 -10.78 -2.70 -19.18
N VAL A 106 -9.71 -3.46 -19.45
CA VAL A 106 -9.53 -4.83 -18.97
C VAL A 106 -8.09 -5.03 -18.55
N THR A 107 -7.89 -5.66 -17.39
CA THR A 107 -6.59 -6.19 -16.97
C THR A 107 -6.53 -7.68 -17.26
N ASP A 108 -5.71 -8.07 -18.23
CA ASP A 108 -5.39 -9.47 -18.53
C ASP A 108 -4.14 -9.90 -17.75
N ILE A 109 -4.30 -10.83 -16.80
CA ILE A 109 -3.20 -11.33 -15.96
C ILE A 109 -2.52 -12.57 -16.55
N GLY A 110 -2.69 -12.80 -17.84
CA GLY A 110 -2.01 -13.84 -18.59
C GLY A 110 -2.36 -15.27 -18.13
N GLU A 111 -1.56 -16.23 -18.61
CA GLU A 111 -1.83 -17.65 -18.44
C GLU A 111 -1.71 -18.09 -16.97
N ALA A 112 -2.69 -18.87 -16.48
CA ALA A 112 -2.73 -19.31 -15.09
C ALA A 112 -1.57 -20.22 -14.67
N ASN A 113 -0.92 -20.89 -15.63
CA ASN A 113 0.21 -21.79 -15.41
C ASN A 113 1.58 -21.09 -15.58
N ASN A 114 1.60 -19.82 -16.00
CA ASN A 114 2.83 -19.07 -16.17
C ASN A 114 3.26 -18.47 -14.82
N GLN A 115 4.47 -18.80 -14.38
CA GLN A 115 5.04 -18.27 -13.14
C GLN A 115 5.87 -16.99 -13.38
N SER A 116 6.00 -16.55 -14.64
CA SER A 116 6.66 -15.30 -14.99
C SER A 116 5.75 -14.12 -14.64
N LEU A 117 6.35 -13.01 -14.23
CA LEU A 117 5.62 -11.76 -14.07
C LEU A 117 5.12 -11.30 -15.44
N GLY A 118 3.86 -10.86 -15.50
CA GLY A 118 3.31 -10.31 -16.72
C GLY A 118 1.83 -9.99 -16.65
N GLY A 119 1.39 -9.19 -17.58
CA GLY A 119 -0.01 -8.87 -17.81
C GLY A 119 -0.16 -7.87 -18.95
N THR A 120 -1.36 -7.78 -19.50
CA THR A 120 -1.70 -6.83 -20.56
C THR A 120 -2.85 -5.97 -20.09
N PHE A 121 -2.69 -4.65 -20.23
CA PHE A 121 -3.79 -3.73 -20.04
C PHE A 121 -4.37 -3.34 -21.40
N ASP A 122 -5.66 -3.57 -21.55
CA ASP A 122 -6.37 -3.38 -22.80
C ASP A 122 -7.50 -2.38 -22.60
N VAL A 123 -7.67 -1.46 -23.55
CA VAL A 123 -8.86 -0.60 -23.64
C VAL A 123 -9.46 -0.76 -25.02
N VAL A 124 -10.75 -1.10 -25.08
CA VAL A 124 -11.49 -1.35 -26.32
C VAL A 124 -12.62 -0.33 -26.46
N ALA A 125 -12.74 0.24 -27.65
CA ALA A 125 -13.80 1.17 -28.01
C ALA A 125 -15.18 0.46 -28.08
N PRO A 126 -16.29 1.23 -28.05
CA PRO A 126 -17.63 0.65 -28.14
C PRO A 126 -17.89 -0.16 -29.42
N ASP A 127 -17.17 0.14 -30.50
CA ASP A 127 -17.23 -0.57 -31.78
C ASP A 127 -16.34 -1.82 -31.85
N GLY A 128 -15.67 -2.17 -30.74
CA GLY A 128 -14.78 -3.32 -30.62
C GLY A 128 -13.34 -3.08 -31.12
N GLN A 129 -12.99 -1.87 -31.54
CA GLN A 129 -11.60 -1.57 -31.93
C GLN A 129 -10.70 -1.35 -30.70
N PRO A 130 -9.47 -1.91 -30.68
CA PRO A 130 -8.53 -1.65 -29.60
C PRO A 130 -8.03 -0.20 -29.64
N CYS A 131 -8.05 0.47 -28.49
CA CYS A 131 -7.50 1.81 -28.27
C CYS A 131 -6.13 1.76 -27.58
N ILE A 132 -6.02 0.92 -26.54
CA ILE A 132 -4.79 0.70 -25.77
C ILE A 132 -4.55 -0.81 -25.70
N GLU A 133 -3.30 -1.20 -25.90
CA GLU A 133 -2.80 -2.54 -25.62
C GLU A 133 -1.37 -2.38 -25.07
N HIS A 134 -1.18 -2.61 -23.78
CA HIS A 134 0.10 -2.40 -23.10
C HIS A 134 0.51 -3.63 -22.30
N GLU A 135 1.61 -4.25 -22.70
CA GLU A 135 2.21 -5.38 -21.97
C GLU A 135 3.13 -4.88 -20.85
N PHE A 136 3.03 -5.51 -19.68
CA PHE A 136 3.85 -5.23 -18.51
C PHE A 136 4.78 -6.39 -18.18
N ASP A 137 6.00 -6.07 -17.72
CA ASP A 137 6.92 -7.02 -17.07
C ASP A 137 6.61 -7.17 -15.55
N ALA A 138 5.34 -6.97 -15.17
CA ALA A 138 4.85 -7.03 -13.81
C ALA A 138 3.40 -7.54 -13.83
N ASN A 139 2.98 -8.20 -12.74
CA ASN A 139 1.57 -8.55 -12.59
C ASN A 139 0.75 -7.28 -12.39
N ILE A 140 -0.36 -7.17 -13.10
CA ILE A 140 -1.37 -6.10 -12.94
C ILE A 140 -2.64 -6.69 -12.30
N TRP A 141 -3.52 -5.86 -11.75
CA TRP A 141 -4.78 -6.37 -11.20
C TRP A 141 -5.94 -5.41 -11.34
N GLU A 142 -5.85 -4.24 -10.72
CA GLU A 142 -6.96 -3.30 -10.66
C GLU A 142 -6.92 -2.35 -11.86
N CYS A 143 -8.08 -2.00 -12.41
CA CYS A 143 -8.19 -0.90 -13.37
C CYS A 143 -9.34 0.04 -13.09
N ALA A 144 -9.26 1.23 -13.67
CA ALA A 144 -10.32 2.21 -13.65
C ALA A 144 -10.40 2.92 -15.01
N ILE A 145 -11.56 3.49 -15.31
CA ILE A 145 -11.76 4.32 -16.49
C ILE A 145 -12.58 5.55 -16.10
N THR A 146 -12.21 6.72 -16.62
CA THR A 146 -13.01 7.94 -16.46
C THR A 146 -14.40 7.75 -17.03
N GLU A 147 -15.41 8.42 -16.45
CA GLU A 147 -16.81 8.28 -16.92
C GLU A 147 -16.97 8.53 -18.42
N GLY A 148 -16.25 9.51 -18.99
CA GLY A 148 -16.28 9.79 -20.43
C GLY A 148 -15.44 8.84 -21.29
N GLY A 149 -14.60 8.00 -20.71
CA GLY A 149 -13.67 7.13 -21.43
C GLY A 149 -12.50 7.86 -22.07
N ARG A 150 -12.03 8.97 -21.47
CA ARG A 150 -10.84 9.71 -21.97
C ARG A 150 -9.54 9.14 -21.41
N TYR A 151 -9.54 8.81 -20.13
CA TYR A 151 -8.40 8.20 -19.45
C TYR A 151 -8.80 6.87 -18.83
N ALA A 152 -7.85 5.94 -18.80
CA ALA A 152 -7.94 4.70 -18.05
C ALA A 152 -6.65 4.45 -17.28
N SER A 153 -6.72 3.67 -16.20
CA SER A 153 -5.57 3.34 -15.37
C SER A 153 -5.50 1.87 -15.03
N THR A 154 -4.29 1.41 -14.72
CA THR A 154 -4.07 0.14 -14.03
C THR A 154 -2.91 0.26 -13.05
N ALA A 155 -2.76 -0.70 -12.16
CA ALA A 155 -1.65 -0.76 -11.20
C ALA A 155 -0.90 -2.08 -11.26
N THR A 156 0.40 -2.02 -10.98
CA THR A 156 1.30 -3.17 -10.93
C THR A 156 1.64 -3.57 -9.49
N HIS A 157 1.90 -4.86 -9.31
CA HIS A 157 2.46 -5.41 -8.09
C HIS A 157 3.97 -5.23 -7.99
N ASN A 158 4.52 -5.62 -6.84
CA ASN A 158 5.93 -5.91 -6.65
C ASN A 158 6.49 -6.75 -7.84
N PRO A 159 7.67 -6.40 -8.38
CA PRO A 159 8.59 -5.38 -7.88
C PRO A 159 8.36 -3.97 -8.43
N ASP A 160 7.52 -3.78 -9.44
CA ASP A 160 7.35 -2.47 -10.11
C ASP A 160 6.60 -1.45 -9.25
N ARG A 161 5.46 -1.86 -8.66
CA ARG A 161 4.65 -1.04 -7.72
C ARG A 161 4.35 0.37 -8.24
N ALA A 162 3.70 0.46 -9.38
CA ALA A 162 3.33 1.73 -9.97
C ALA A 162 1.90 1.71 -10.49
N VAL A 163 1.34 2.90 -10.65
CA VAL A 163 0.07 3.15 -11.30
C VAL A 163 0.35 3.84 -12.64
N TYR A 164 -0.34 3.38 -13.67
CA TYR A 164 -0.19 3.84 -15.03
C TYR A 164 -1.51 4.47 -15.48
N VAL A 165 -1.45 5.66 -16.07
CA VAL A 165 -2.61 6.36 -16.65
C VAL A 165 -2.38 6.50 -18.13
N PHE A 166 -3.33 6.05 -18.94
CA PHE A 166 -3.32 6.11 -20.38
C PHE A 166 -4.33 7.15 -20.87
N ASP A 167 -3.93 7.92 -21.88
CA ASP A 167 -4.85 8.75 -22.65
C ASP A 167 -5.38 7.92 -23.83
N ILE A 168 -6.68 7.59 -23.79
CA ILE A 168 -7.33 6.69 -24.75
C ILE A 168 -7.38 7.32 -26.14
N GLU A 169 -7.57 8.64 -26.24
CA GLU A 169 -7.63 9.30 -27.54
C GLU A 169 -6.25 9.44 -28.18
N ALA A 170 -5.22 9.70 -27.35
CA ALA A 170 -3.84 9.72 -27.82
C ALA A 170 -3.30 8.31 -28.12
N GLY A 171 -3.83 7.29 -27.44
CA GLY A 171 -3.36 5.90 -27.57
C GLY A 171 -2.07 5.61 -26.81
N ASP A 172 -1.66 6.48 -25.90
CA ASP A 172 -0.34 6.46 -25.26
C ASP A 172 -0.42 6.58 -23.73
N LEU A 173 0.66 6.16 -23.08
CA LEU A 173 0.87 6.35 -21.64
C LEU A 173 1.03 7.85 -21.32
N GLN A 174 0.12 8.36 -20.51
CA GLN A 174 0.13 9.75 -20.04
C GLN A 174 1.00 9.90 -18.78
N THR A 175 0.88 8.97 -17.82
CA THR A 175 1.53 9.07 -16.51
C THR A 175 1.95 7.72 -15.98
N ARG A 176 3.13 7.67 -15.34
CA ARG A 176 3.52 6.60 -14.42
C ARG A 176 3.78 7.20 -13.06
N PHE A 177 3.18 6.65 -12.02
CA PHE A 177 3.35 7.10 -10.64
C PHE A 177 3.75 5.93 -9.73
N GLU A 178 4.87 6.05 -9.03
CA GLU A 178 5.32 5.01 -8.09
C GLU A 178 4.51 5.04 -6.79
N THR A 179 4.13 3.86 -6.30
CA THR A 179 3.31 3.72 -5.09
C THR A 179 4.11 3.05 -3.97
N PRO A 180 4.99 3.77 -3.24
CA PRO A 180 5.91 3.19 -2.27
C PRO A 180 5.20 2.52 -1.06
N ASN A 181 3.96 2.92 -0.78
CA ASN A 181 3.19 2.44 0.38
C ASN A 181 2.01 1.53 -0.02
N LEU A 182 1.79 1.29 -1.32
CA LEU A 182 0.69 0.47 -1.82
C LEU A 182 1.24 -0.59 -2.80
N ASN A 183 0.53 -1.70 -2.97
CA ASN A 183 0.94 -2.79 -3.85
C ASN A 183 -0.24 -3.15 -4.75
N SER A 184 -0.24 -2.63 -5.97
CA SER A 184 -1.39 -2.64 -6.88
C SER A 184 -2.68 -2.11 -6.22
N PRO A 185 -2.71 -0.84 -5.77
CA PRO A 185 -3.92 -0.30 -5.14
C PRO A 185 -5.09 -0.27 -6.12
N ALA A 186 -6.31 -0.43 -5.60
CA ALA A 186 -7.52 -0.07 -6.36
C ALA A 186 -7.49 1.43 -6.70
N GLN A 187 -8.11 1.81 -7.81
CA GLN A 187 -8.11 3.19 -8.27
C GLN A 187 -9.52 3.66 -8.63
N GLU A 188 -9.75 4.96 -8.47
CA GLU A 188 -11.02 5.61 -8.83
C GLU A 188 -10.71 6.97 -9.47
N PHE A 189 -11.29 7.26 -10.64
CA PHE A 189 -11.21 8.60 -11.21
C PHE A 189 -12.26 9.51 -10.56
N GLY A 190 -11.84 10.71 -10.20
CA GLY A 190 -12.73 11.76 -9.72
C GLY A 190 -12.31 13.14 -10.23
N THR A 191 -12.84 14.16 -9.58
CA THR A 191 -12.54 15.56 -9.92
C THR A 191 -12.12 16.31 -8.67
N GLN A 192 -11.04 17.09 -8.77
CA GLN A 192 -10.58 18.00 -7.73
C GLN A 192 -10.39 19.39 -8.37
N ASN A 193 -11.06 20.41 -7.84
CA ASN A 193 -11.00 21.78 -8.39
C ASN A 193 -11.34 21.90 -9.90
N GLY A 194 -12.13 20.96 -10.44
CA GLY A 194 -12.50 20.91 -11.86
C GLY A 194 -11.51 20.16 -12.75
N GLU A 195 -10.44 19.61 -12.19
CA GLU A 195 -9.43 18.81 -12.89
C GLU A 195 -9.60 17.32 -12.59
N THR A 196 -9.32 16.48 -13.59
CA THR A 196 -9.35 15.01 -13.42
C THR A 196 -8.24 14.58 -12.49
N VAL A 197 -8.60 13.77 -11.49
CA VAL A 197 -7.68 13.20 -10.51
C VAL A 197 -7.91 11.69 -10.45
N LEU A 198 -6.83 10.93 -10.34
CA LEU A 198 -6.89 9.51 -9.99
C LEU A 198 -6.67 9.36 -8.49
N TYR A 199 -7.67 8.86 -7.78
CA TYR A 199 -7.56 8.47 -6.39
C TYR A 199 -7.03 7.04 -6.29
N LEU A 200 -5.97 6.87 -5.50
CA LEU A 200 -5.45 5.57 -5.09
C LEU A 200 -6.09 5.21 -3.76
N LEU A 201 -6.62 3.99 -3.66
CA LEU A 201 -7.34 3.52 -2.48
C LEU A 201 -6.44 2.66 -1.58
N ASP A 202 -6.66 2.76 -0.27
CA ASP A 202 -6.17 1.81 0.74
C ASP A 202 -7.40 1.09 1.33
N GLY A 203 -7.66 -0.13 0.86
CA GLY A 203 -8.98 -0.75 1.00
C GLY A 203 -10.02 0.03 0.18
N ASP A 204 -11.12 0.42 0.82
CA ASP A 204 -12.21 1.17 0.18
C ASP A 204 -12.09 2.70 0.38
N GLU A 205 -11.02 3.18 1.04
CA GLU A 205 -10.85 4.59 1.36
C GLU A 205 -9.84 5.27 0.44
N GLN A 206 -10.18 6.48 -0.03
CA GLN A 206 -9.25 7.32 -0.78
C GLN A 206 -8.04 7.68 0.09
N TYR A 207 -6.85 7.29 -0.38
CA TYR A 207 -5.60 7.48 0.35
C TYR A 207 -4.78 8.64 -0.20
N ARG A 208 -4.72 8.75 -1.54
CA ARG A 208 -3.91 9.75 -2.27
C ARG A 208 -4.57 10.08 -3.61
N GLY A 209 -4.62 11.35 -3.98
CA GLY A 209 -5.06 11.80 -5.31
C GLY A 209 -3.86 12.29 -6.13
N ILE A 210 -3.71 11.77 -7.34
CA ILE A 210 -2.69 12.20 -8.31
C ILE A 210 -3.35 12.84 -9.54
N ASP A 211 -2.77 13.91 -10.06
CA ASP A 211 -3.16 14.46 -11.35
C ASP A 211 -2.55 13.65 -12.51
N LEU A 212 -2.90 14.05 -13.74
CA LEU A 212 -2.43 13.42 -14.98
C LEU A 212 -0.95 13.74 -15.30
N ASP A 213 -0.28 14.56 -14.50
CA ASP A 213 1.17 14.77 -14.58
C ASP A 213 1.92 13.92 -13.53
N GLY A 214 1.20 13.16 -12.70
CA GLY A 214 1.76 12.32 -11.64
C GLY A 214 2.10 13.09 -10.37
N THR A 215 1.56 14.29 -10.20
CA THR A 215 1.74 15.09 -8.98
C THR A 215 0.66 14.74 -7.97
N THR A 216 1.06 14.55 -6.70
CA THR A 216 0.09 14.38 -5.61
C THR A 216 -0.62 15.71 -5.33
N VAL A 217 -1.89 15.81 -5.70
CA VAL A 217 -2.75 17.02 -5.53
C VAL A 217 -3.70 16.92 -4.35
N TRP A 218 -3.89 15.72 -3.81
CA TRP A 218 -4.69 15.49 -2.61
C TRP A 218 -4.11 14.37 -1.75
N ARG A 219 -4.25 14.49 -0.43
CA ARG A 219 -3.83 13.49 0.55
C ARG A 219 -4.96 13.24 1.53
N SER A 220 -5.14 11.98 1.91
CA SER A 220 -5.99 11.64 3.06
C SER A 220 -5.40 12.19 4.35
N GLN A 221 -6.23 12.41 5.37
CA GLN A 221 -5.75 12.81 6.70
C GLN A 221 -4.77 11.78 7.29
N ARG A 222 -4.95 10.49 6.95
CA ARG A 222 -4.04 9.42 7.38
C ARG A 222 -2.67 9.59 6.73
N LEU A 223 -2.62 9.85 5.42
CA LEU A 223 -1.37 10.10 4.71
C LEU A 223 -0.70 11.40 5.19
N GLU A 224 -1.44 12.49 5.40
CA GLU A 224 -0.89 13.75 5.93
C GLU A 224 -0.26 13.55 7.32
N LYS A 225 -0.91 12.77 8.19
CA LYS A 225 -0.35 12.44 9.50
C LYS A 225 0.92 11.60 9.38
N GLN A 226 0.94 10.62 8.50
CA GLN A 226 2.14 9.80 8.27
C GLN A 226 3.30 10.65 7.72
N ASP A 227 3.04 11.46 6.68
CA ASP A 227 4.04 12.38 6.11
C ASP A 227 4.60 13.31 7.22
N ARG A 228 3.74 13.83 8.10
CA ARG A 228 4.18 14.66 9.24
C ARG A 228 5.01 13.89 10.26
N ILE A 229 4.65 12.65 10.59
CA ILE A 229 5.43 11.79 11.49
C ILE A 229 6.82 11.55 10.89
N ASP A 230 6.89 11.19 9.61
CA ASP A 230 8.14 10.92 8.91
C ASP A 230 9.05 12.16 8.89
N ASP A 231 8.49 13.35 8.61
CA ASP A 231 9.21 14.62 8.67
C ASP A 231 9.76 14.91 10.08
N LEU A 232 8.92 14.76 11.12
CA LEU A 232 9.33 14.94 12.51
C LEU A 232 10.45 13.98 12.91
N LEU A 233 10.38 12.73 12.47
CA LEU A 233 11.40 11.73 12.73
C LEU A 233 12.71 12.07 12.04
N ALA A 234 12.68 12.51 10.79
CA ALA A 234 13.87 12.93 10.05
C ALA A 234 14.51 14.18 10.68
N GLU A 235 13.73 15.21 10.98
CA GLU A 235 14.20 16.43 11.63
C GLU A 235 14.81 16.15 13.01
N SER A 236 14.21 15.23 13.78
CA SER A 236 14.69 14.87 15.13
C SER A 236 16.11 14.29 15.16
N GLU A 237 16.59 13.76 14.02
CA GLU A 237 17.95 13.19 13.91
C GLU A 237 19.02 14.26 13.70
N GLU A 238 18.64 15.47 13.24
CA GLU A 238 19.57 16.54 12.86
C GLU A 238 19.70 17.66 13.91
N VAL A 239 18.83 17.68 14.92
CA VAL A 239 18.74 18.76 15.92
C VAL A 239 19.37 18.39 17.27
N SER A 240 19.36 19.33 18.22
CA SER A 240 19.84 19.07 19.58
C SER A 240 18.94 18.07 20.33
N PRO A 241 19.41 17.37 21.38
CA PRO A 241 18.58 16.42 22.14
C PRO A 241 17.28 17.01 22.69
N GLU A 242 17.24 18.30 23.02
CA GLU A 242 16.07 18.97 23.59
C GLU A 242 15.06 19.31 22.50
N GLU A 243 15.51 19.86 21.37
CA GLU A 243 14.64 20.07 20.19
C GLU A 243 14.13 18.73 19.64
N SER A 244 14.97 17.69 19.68
CA SER A 244 14.60 16.33 19.27
C SER A 244 13.48 15.76 20.14
N ILE A 245 13.49 16.03 21.46
CA ILE A 245 12.40 15.60 22.37
C ILE A 245 11.09 16.24 21.93
N ASP A 246 11.05 17.55 21.70
CA ASP A 246 9.82 18.25 21.31
C ASP A 246 9.23 17.69 20.00
N LEU A 247 10.07 17.45 18.99
CA LEU A 247 9.65 16.85 17.70
C LEU A 247 9.13 15.42 17.87
N LEU A 248 9.82 14.61 18.69
CA LEU A 248 9.44 13.23 18.93
C LEU A 248 8.18 13.10 19.79
N GLU A 249 7.93 14.03 20.72
CA GLU A 249 6.69 14.09 21.48
C GLU A 249 5.50 14.39 20.57
N GLU A 250 5.65 15.31 19.60
CA GLU A 250 4.63 15.54 18.58
C GLU A 250 4.37 14.27 17.75
N ALA A 251 5.43 13.61 17.28
CA ALA A 251 5.30 12.37 16.50
C ALA A 251 4.60 11.26 17.32
N TYR A 252 4.93 11.14 18.61
CA TYR A 252 4.33 10.17 19.52
C TYR A 252 2.82 10.41 19.71
N GLN A 253 2.37 11.66 19.70
CA GLN A 253 0.95 12.00 19.81
C GLN A 253 0.17 11.79 18.51
N LEU A 254 0.85 11.85 17.36
CA LEU A 254 0.22 11.69 16.04
C LEU A 254 0.03 10.22 15.64
N THR A 255 0.94 9.34 16.07
CA THR A 255 0.87 7.91 15.72
C THR A 255 -0.28 7.21 16.45
N ASN A 256 -0.88 6.22 15.79
CA ASN A 256 -1.82 5.28 16.39
C ASN A 256 -1.37 3.82 16.20
N ASP A 257 -0.21 3.60 15.59
CA ASP A 257 0.35 2.27 15.36
C ASP A 257 1.21 1.85 16.55
N GLU A 258 0.99 0.65 17.08
CA GLU A 258 1.68 0.17 18.28
C GLU A 258 3.20 0.01 18.06
N ASN A 259 3.62 -0.43 16.87
CA ASN A 259 5.04 -0.65 16.59
C ASN A 259 5.77 0.68 16.34
N GLU A 260 5.12 1.60 15.65
CA GLU A 260 5.62 2.96 15.45
C GLU A 260 5.69 3.70 16.80
N THR A 261 4.66 3.62 17.64
CA THR A 261 4.66 4.16 19.01
C THR A 261 5.87 3.66 19.80
N LYS A 262 6.16 2.36 19.77
CA LYS A 262 7.34 1.78 20.44
C LYS A 262 8.65 2.29 19.83
N THR A 263 8.70 2.45 18.51
CA THR A 263 9.88 3.00 17.82
C THR A 263 10.15 4.44 18.25
N ILE A 264 9.11 5.27 18.32
CA ILE A 264 9.20 6.67 18.76
C ILE A 264 9.56 6.74 20.25
N ALA A 265 8.94 5.93 21.11
CA ALA A 265 9.29 5.85 22.54
C ALA A 265 10.77 5.50 22.76
N ASN A 266 11.32 4.57 21.98
CA ASN A 266 12.75 4.26 22.05
C ASN A 266 13.62 5.49 21.73
N ARG A 267 13.27 6.24 20.68
CA ARG A 267 13.97 7.48 20.29
C ARG A 267 13.87 8.55 21.37
N LEU A 268 12.68 8.75 21.96
CA LEU A 268 12.45 9.65 23.10
C LEU A 268 13.32 9.27 24.29
N ALA A 269 13.34 7.99 24.67
CA ALA A 269 14.16 7.49 25.77
C ALA A 269 15.65 7.82 25.56
N ASP A 270 16.15 7.60 24.34
CA ASP A 270 17.52 7.92 23.96
C ASP A 270 17.80 9.43 23.94
N ALA A 271 16.86 10.25 23.48
CA ALA A 271 16.97 11.71 23.46
C ALA A 271 17.04 12.28 24.89
N HIS A 272 16.12 11.88 25.79
CA HIS A 272 16.18 12.24 27.21
C HIS A 272 17.47 11.75 27.87
N TRP A 273 17.93 10.54 27.56
CA TRP A 273 19.22 10.05 28.07
C TRP A 273 20.39 10.92 27.58
N LYS A 274 20.41 11.33 26.31
CA LYS A 274 21.43 12.23 25.74
C LYS A 274 21.38 13.61 26.41
N ALA A 275 20.21 14.21 26.54
CA ALA A 275 20.00 15.49 27.23
C ALA A 275 20.53 15.42 28.68
N SER A 276 20.17 14.38 29.43
CA SER A 276 20.66 14.18 30.80
C SER A 276 22.19 14.15 30.89
N LYS A 277 22.88 13.49 29.94
CA LYS A 277 24.34 13.44 29.92
C LYS A 277 24.96 14.82 29.65
N ARG A 278 24.32 15.63 28.81
CA ARG A 278 24.78 16.98 28.48
C ARG A 278 24.62 17.91 29.68
N ILE A 279 23.41 17.99 30.25
CA ILE A 279 23.11 18.79 31.45
C ILE A 279 24.07 18.41 32.58
N ARG A 280 24.27 17.11 32.83
CA ARG A 280 25.20 16.68 33.88
C ARG A 280 26.64 17.14 33.65
N LYS A 281 27.08 17.16 32.39
CA LYS A 281 28.44 17.60 32.03
C LYS A 281 28.62 19.10 32.26
N GLU A 282 27.58 19.89 32.00
CA GLU A 282 27.63 21.35 32.05
C GLU A 282 27.29 21.92 33.44
N HIS A 283 26.34 21.30 34.14
CA HIS A 283 25.71 21.83 35.35
C HIS A 283 25.75 20.87 36.54
N GLY A 284 26.20 19.63 36.34
CA GLY A 284 26.26 18.61 37.40
C GLY A 284 24.92 17.93 37.68
N ASP A 285 24.78 17.36 38.87
CA ASP A 285 23.61 16.57 39.24
C ASP A 285 22.45 17.51 39.70
N THR A 286 21.74 18.11 38.74
CA THR A 286 20.61 19.06 38.94
C THR A 286 19.24 18.36 38.90
N ASP A 287 18.17 19.08 39.30
CA ASP A 287 16.78 18.60 39.19
C ASP A 287 16.37 18.34 37.73
N GLU A 288 16.84 19.18 36.81
CA GLU A 288 16.63 19.02 35.37
C GLU A 288 17.31 17.75 34.85
N TRP A 289 18.57 17.51 35.24
CA TRP A 289 19.27 16.25 34.93
C TRP A 289 18.50 15.03 35.44
N TRP A 290 17.97 15.10 36.66
CA TRP A 290 17.19 14.03 37.25
C TRP A 290 15.87 13.80 36.53
N SER A 291 15.18 14.87 36.13
CA SER A 291 13.95 14.83 35.35
C SER A 291 14.15 14.07 34.03
N HIS A 292 15.18 14.42 33.24
CA HIS A 292 15.47 13.70 32.00
C HIS A 292 15.85 12.23 32.22
N LEU A 293 16.51 11.88 33.33
CA LEU A 293 16.73 10.46 33.65
C LEU A 293 15.41 9.72 33.90
N ASN A 294 14.49 10.32 34.64
CA ASN A 294 13.20 9.69 34.92
C ASN A 294 12.37 9.53 33.64
N GLN A 295 12.33 10.54 32.78
CA GLN A 295 11.64 10.47 31.49
C GLN A 295 12.26 9.40 30.57
N ALA A 296 13.60 9.34 30.48
CA ALA A 296 14.27 8.29 29.73
C ALA A 296 13.88 6.89 30.21
N LYS A 297 13.85 6.69 31.54
CA LYS A 297 13.45 5.41 32.14
C LYS A 297 12.00 5.06 31.85
N GLN A 298 11.09 6.04 31.92
CA GLN A 298 9.67 5.86 31.62
C GLN A 298 9.47 5.38 30.18
N TYR A 299 10.06 6.05 29.20
CA TYR A 299 9.93 5.63 27.80
C TYR A 299 10.59 4.28 27.51
N TYR A 300 11.72 3.96 28.16
CA TYR A 300 12.29 2.60 28.05
C TYR A 300 11.38 1.51 28.64
N TYR A 301 10.57 1.84 29.66
CA TYR A 301 9.57 0.92 30.22
C TYR A 301 8.42 0.66 29.26
N GLU A 302 7.96 1.68 28.52
CA GLU A 302 6.90 1.50 27.51
C GLU A 302 7.28 0.50 26.41
N ILE A 303 8.58 0.29 26.20
CA ILE A 303 9.13 -0.67 25.24
C ILE A 303 9.81 -1.85 25.94
N GLU A 304 9.46 -2.17 27.19
CA GLU A 304 10.11 -3.26 27.94
C GLU A 304 9.91 -4.64 27.32
N SER A 305 8.91 -4.81 26.45
CA SER A 305 8.77 -6.00 25.61
C SER A 305 9.98 -6.22 24.70
N TRP A 306 10.71 -5.16 24.34
CA TRP A 306 11.94 -5.20 23.56
C TRP A 306 13.17 -5.28 24.45
N TYR A 307 14.22 -5.97 23.96
CA TYR A 307 15.48 -6.08 24.69
C TYR A 307 16.12 -4.71 24.96
N ASP A 308 16.04 -3.80 23.99
CA ASP A 308 16.59 -2.45 24.13
C ASP A 308 15.88 -1.64 25.22
N GLY A 309 14.56 -1.81 25.40
CA GLY A 309 13.81 -1.25 26.52
C GLY A 309 14.35 -1.70 27.87
N ARG A 310 14.41 -3.01 28.09
CA ARG A 310 14.93 -3.61 29.35
C ARG A 310 16.36 -3.15 29.65
N LYS A 311 17.21 -3.16 28.63
CA LYS A 311 18.59 -2.66 28.72
C LYS A 311 18.65 -1.17 29.06
N GLY A 312 17.77 -0.36 28.46
CA GLY A 312 17.60 1.06 28.72
C GLY A 312 17.18 1.35 30.16
N VAL A 313 16.16 0.66 30.67
CA VAL A 313 15.72 0.76 32.07
C VAL A 313 16.88 0.41 33.00
N ALA A 314 17.55 -0.73 32.78
CA ALA A 314 18.68 -1.16 33.61
C ALA A 314 19.83 -0.15 33.61
N LYS A 315 20.10 0.46 32.45
CA LYS A 315 21.12 1.50 32.28
C LYS A 315 20.77 2.76 33.08
N VAL A 316 19.51 3.21 33.09
CA VAL A 316 19.07 4.37 33.88
C VAL A 316 19.02 4.06 35.37
N ALA A 317 18.41 2.95 35.78
CA ALA A 317 18.30 2.54 37.19
C ALA A 317 19.69 2.44 37.84
N ARG A 318 20.66 1.86 37.14
CA ARG A 318 22.06 1.80 37.60
C ARG A 318 22.70 3.18 37.75
N LYS A 319 22.36 4.14 36.88
CA LYS A 319 22.85 5.53 36.97
C LYS A 319 22.24 6.25 38.18
N GLN A 320 20.95 6.05 38.43
CA GLN A 320 20.23 6.57 39.60
C GLN A 320 20.77 5.96 40.90
N ALA A 321 21.01 4.64 40.94
CA ALA A 321 21.59 3.96 42.10
C ALA A 321 22.97 4.54 42.47
N LYS A 322 23.83 4.77 41.47
CA LYS A 322 25.13 5.44 41.66
C LYS A 322 25.01 6.85 42.23
N TYR A 323 23.95 7.59 41.89
CA TYR A 323 23.69 8.89 42.48
C TYR A 323 23.27 8.76 43.95
N HIS A 324 22.31 7.90 44.27
CA HIS A 324 21.86 7.68 45.64
C HIS A 324 22.99 7.19 46.56
N LEU A 325 23.88 6.31 46.08
CA LEU A 325 25.06 5.89 46.84
C LEU A 325 25.98 7.06 47.19
N LYS A 326 26.18 8.02 46.27
CA LYS A 326 26.98 9.22 46.55
C LYS A 326 26.35 10.13 47.59
N GLN A 327 25.02 10.13 47.68
CA GLN A 327 24.25 10.89 48.67
C GLN A 327 24.07 10.15 50.01
N GLY A 328 24.60 8.92 50.14
CA GLY A 328 24.41 8.08 51.33
C GLY A 328 23.03 7.41 51.43
N ASN A 329 22.23 7.45 50.37
CA ASN A 329 20.88 6.88 50.31
C ASN A 329 20.92 5.39 49.89
N GLU A 330 21.53 4.55 50.73
CA GLU A 330 21.81 3.14 50.42
C GLU A 330 20.55 2.30 50.13
N ASN A 331 19.48 2.50 50.90
CA ASN A 331 18.21 1.79 50.70
C ASN A 331 17.60 2.04 49.32
N THR A 332 17.59 3.30 48.85
CA THR A 332 17.07 3.65 47.52
C THR A 332 17.96 3.09 46.42
N ALA A 333 19.28 3.10 46.62
CA ALA A 333 20.21 2.49 45.67
C ALA A 333 20.00 0.97 45.56
N LEU A 334 19.75 0.28 46.67
CA LEU A 334 19.43 -1.14 46.68
C LEU A 334 18.13 -1.42 45.92
N GLN A 335 17.06 -0.66 46.17
CA GLN A 335 15.78 -0.79 45.46
C GLN A 335 15.95 -0.67 43.94
N LEU A 336 16.70 0.33 43.48
CA LEU A 336 16.97 0.53 42.05
C LEU A 336 17.79 -0.61 41.42
N LEU A 337 18.70 -1.24 42.16
CA LEU A 337 19.45 -2.40 41.66
C LEU A 337 18.61 -3.68 41.67
N GLN A 338 17.73 -3.83 42.68
CA GLN A 338 16.77 -4.94 42.75
C GLN A 338 15.74 -4.87 41.63
N GLU A 339 15.31 -3.68 41.22
CA GLU A 339 14.44 -3.48 40.05
C GLU A 339 15.06 -4.06 38.76
N ILE A 340 16.38 -3.90 38.58
CA ILE A 340 17.10 -4.52 37.45
C ILE A 340 17.06 -6.05 37.56
N ALA A 341 17.24 -6.58 38.78
CA ALA A 341 17.16 -8.02 39.03
C ALA A 341 15.77 -8.56 38.70
N THR A 342 14.71 -7.87 39.12
CA THR A 342 13.32 -8.23 38.80
C THR A 342 13.08 -8.27 37.30
N LEU A 343 13.56 -7.27 36.54
CA LEU A 343 13.46 -7.28 35.07
C LEU A 343 14.26 -8.42 34.42
N GLU A 344 15.43 -8.77 34.96
CA GLU A 344 16.24 -9.90 34.49
C GLU A 344 15.50 -11.24 34.71
N ASP A 345 14.91 -11.41 35.89
CA ASP A 345 14.16 -12.61 36.27
C ASP A 345 12.85 -12.76 35.47
N GLU A 346 12.09 -11.67 35.32
CA GLU A 346 10.79 -11.67 34.63
C GLU A 346 10.93 -12.02 33.14
N TYR A 347 11.94 -11.47 32.48
CA TYR A 347 12.12 -11.61 31.03
C TYR A 347 13.22 -12.61 30.63
N GLY A 348 13.91 -13.21 31.60
CA GLY A 348 14.97 -14.19 31.36
C GLY A 348 16.16 -13.60 30.58
N THR A 349 16.48 -12.32 30.78
CA THR A 349 17.57 -11.62 30.07
C THR A 349 18.63 -11.11 31.02
N GLN A 350 19.91 -11.34 30.73
CA GLN A 350 21.01 -10.86 31.56
C GLN A 350 21.16 -9.32 31.45
N LEU A 351 20.83 -8.61 32.53
CA LEU A 351 20.86 -7.15 32.64
C LEU A 351 21.79 -6.66 33.74
N LEU A 352 21.91 -7.41 34.84
CA LEU A 352 22.85 -7.15 35.93
C LEU A 352 24.29 -7.45 35.50
N THR A 353 25.19 -6.54 35.86
CA THR A 353 26.63 -6.79 35.80
C THR A 353 27.10 -7.44 37.10
N ASP A 354 28.28 -8.07 37.10
CA ASP A 354 28.85 -8.66 38.32
C ASP A 354 29.01 -7.61 39.43
N ALA A 355 29.38 -6.38 39.06
CA ALA A 355 29.48 -5.25 39.99
C ALA A 355 28.13 -4.88 40.63
N ASP A 356 27.01 -5.02 39.89
CA ASP A 356 25.68 -4.79 40.45
C ASP A 356 25.31 -5.91 41.44
N LYS A 357 25.62 -7.16 41.11
CA LYS A 357 25.37 -8.33 41.98
C LYS A 357 26.15 -8.23 43.29
N GLU A 358 27.44 -7.91 43.22
CA GLU A 358 28.28 -7.65 44.40
C GLU A 358 27.72 -6.48 45.22
N LYS A 359 27.28 -5.40 44.57
CA LYS A 359 26.73 -4.23 45.25
C LYS A 359 25.42 -4.56 45.96
N ILE A 360 24.50 -5.31 45.33
CA ILE A 360 23.25 -5.78 45.96
C ILE A 360 23.57 -6.59 47.23
N GLN A 361 24.51 -7.54 47.14
CA GLN A 361 24.92 -8.35 48.30
C GLN A 361 25.51 -7.51 49.43
N SER A 362 26.24 -6.44 49.11
CA SER A 362 26.83 -5.57 50.13
C SER A 362 25.84 -4.64 50.83
N LEU A 363 24.71 -4.35 50.18
CA LEU A 363 23.67 -3.44 50.69
C LEU A 363 22.48 -4.17 51.33
N SER A 364 22.36 -5.48 51.10
CA SER A 364 21.34 -6.36 51.70
C SER A 364 21.83 -6.94 53.02
#